data_AF-A0A1G9ENV5-F1
#
_entry.id   AF-A0A1G9ENV5-F1
#
_cell.length_a   1.000
_cell.length_b   1.000
_cell.length_c   1.000
_cell.angle_alpha   90.00
_cell.angle_beta   90.00
_cell.angle_gamma   90.00
#
_symmetry.space_group_name_H-M   'P 1'
#
loop_
_entity.id
_entity.type
_entity.pdbx_description
1 polymer ?
#
loop_
_entity_poly.entity_id
_entity_poly.type
_entity_poly.pdbx_seq_one_letter_code
_entity_poly.pdbx_strand_id
1 'polypeptide(L)' 'MSSEVWYVSYGSNMCRDRLGAYLLGGRPDGARRSYVGARTPVMPIEDVAVDLPGAALLRG' A
#
# COMPACT_ATOMS: atom_id res chain seq x y z
N MET A 1 -11.74 11.49 -16.31
CA MET A 1 -10.54 12.08 -15.68
C MET A 1 -10.35 11.36 -14.35
N SER A 2 -9.33 10.53 -14.21
CA SER A 2 -9.04 9.90 -12.91
C SER A 2 -8.26 10.89 -12.07
N SER A 3 -8.77 11.23 -10.88
CA SER A 3 -8.03 12.02 -9.90
C SER A 3 -6.94 11.16 -9.28
N GLU A 4 -5.68 11.59 -9.37
CA GLU A 4 -4.57 10.92 -8.68
C GLU A 4 -4.64 11.21 -7.17
N VAL A 5 -4.21 10.24 -6.37
CA VAL A 5 -4.24 10.31 -4.91
C VAL A 5 -2.90 9.88 -4.36
N TRP A 6 -2.38 10.63 -3.40
CA TRP A 6 -1.21 10.25 -2.62
C TRP A 6 -1.60 9.32 -1.48
N TYR A 7 -0.97 8.14 -1.43
CA TYR A 7 -1.15 7.16 -0.35
C TYR A 7 0.13 7.08 0.48
N VAL A 8 0.03 7.37 1.78
CA VAL A 8 1.15 7.24 2.72
C VAL A 8 0.92 6.00 3.59
N SER A 9 1.98 5.22 3.78
CA SER A 9 1.96 4.02 4.62
C SER A 9 3.10 4.01 5.63
N TYR A 10 2.94 3.24 6.69
CA TYR A 10 3.98 2.99 7.69
C TYR A 10 4.07 1.50 8.04
N GLY A 11 5.20 1.07 8.58
CA GLY A 11 5.43 -0.33 8.98
C GLY A 11 5.37 -1.31 7.81
N SER A 12 4.77 -2.49 8.00
CA SER A 12 4.74 -3.57 6.99
C SER A 12 4.01 -3.19 5.69
N ASN A 13 3.21 -2.11 5.69
CA ASN A 13 2.56 -1.61 4.48
C ASN A 13 3.53 -0.85 3.56
N MET A 14 4.74 -0.51 4.02
CA MET A 14 5.83 -0.01 3.17
C MET A 14 6.41 -1.08 2.24
N CYS A 15 6.07 -2.37 2.44
CA CYS A 15 6.55 -3.44 1.57
C CYS A 15 5.86 -3.37 0.20
N ARG A 16 6.65 -3.04 -0.83
CA ARG A 16 6.17 -2.88 -2.21
C ARG A 16 5.46 -4.11 -2.75
N ASP A 17 5.94 -5.32 -2.44
CA ASP A 17 5.32 -6.56 -2.92
C ASP A 17 3.95 -6.81 -2.26
N ARG A 18 3.81 -6.47 -0.97
CA ARG A 18 2.51 -6.53 -0.29
C ARG A 18 1.54 -5.51 -0.86
N LEU A 19 2.00 -4.27 -1.08
CA LEU A 19 1.20 -3.22 -1.70
C LEU A 19 0.73 -3.66 -3.10
N GLY A 20 1.62 -4.24 -3.90
CA GLY A 20 1.32 -4.79 -5.22
C GLY A 20 0.22 -5.84 -5.15
N ALA A 21 0.28 -6.77 -4.19
CA ALA A 21 -0.77 -7.78 -4.02
C ALA A 21 -2.14 -7.17 -3.63
N TYR A 22 -2.18 -6.05 -2.90
CA TYR A 22 -3.43 -5.37 -2.57
C TYR A 22 -4.04 -4.65 -3.78
N LEU A 23 -3.20 -4.04 -4.62
CA LEU A 23 -3.64 -3.24 -5.77
C LEU A 23 -3.92 -4.09 -7.01
N LEU A 24 -3.04 -5.02 -7.32
CA LEU A 24 -3.11 -5.85 -8.53
C LEU A 24 -3.77 -7.21 -8.27
N GLY A 25 -3.95 -7.58 -6.99
CA GLY A 25 -4.38 -8.90 -6.58
C GLY A 25 -3.20 -9.87 -6.45
N GLY A 26 -3.49 -11.06 -5.91
CA GLY A 26 -2.51 -12.11 -5.65
C GLY A 26 -2.28 -12.37 -4.17
N ARG A 27 -1.19 -13.07 -3.84
CA ARG A 27 -0.87 -13.45 -2.47
C ARG A 27 0.59 -13.10 -2.18
N PRO A 28 0.88 -12.15 -1.27
CA PRO A 28 2.25 -11.87 -0.88
C PRO A 28 2.89 -13.08 -0.19
N ASP A 29 4.22 -13.16 -0.24
CA ASP A 29 4.96 -14.22 0.43
C ASP A 29 4.72 -14.21 1.94
N GLY A 30 4.47 -15.42 2.48
CA GLY A 30 4.10 -15.62 3.88
C GLY A 30 2.65 -15.21 4.24
N ALA A 31 1.86 -14.66 3.30
CA ALA A 31 0.47 -14.35 3.55
C ALA A 31 -0.42 -15.61 3.44
N ARG A 32 -1.36 -15.76 4.38
CA ARG A 32 -2.39 -16.80 4.32
C ARG A 32 -3.54 -16.44 3.37
N ARG A 33 -3.71 -15.15 3.08
CA ARG A 33 -4.83 -14.61 2.33
C ARG A 33 -4.39 -14.13 0.95
N SER A 34 -5.15 -14.52 -0.07
CA SER A 34 -5.08 -13.92 -1.41
C SER A 34 -6.05 -12.73 -1.50
N TYR A 35 -5.64 -11.72 -2.26
CA TYR A 35 -6.38 -10.49 -2.49
C TYR A 35 -6.87 -10.45 -3.94
N VAL A 36 -8.05 -9.88 -4.16
CA VAL A 36 -8.67 -9.75 -5.49
C VAL A 36 -8.12 -8.57 -6.29
N GLY A 37 -7.41 -7.65 -5.63
CA GLY A 37 -6.94 -6.40 -6.21
C GLY A 37 -7.91 -5.24 -6.00
N ALA A 38 -7.47 -4.05 -6.37
CA ALA A 38 -8.29 -2.84 -6.38
C ALA A 38 -9.21 -2.83 -7.61
N ARG A 39 -10.27 -2.00 -7.55
CA ARG A 39 -11.19 -1.79 -8.68
C ARG A 39 -10.46 -1.31 -9.94
N THR A 40 -9.42 -0.50 -9.76
CA THR A 40 -8.53 -0.02 -10.82
C THR A 40 -7.13 -0.50 -10.48
N PRO A 41 -6.69 -1.64 -11.03
CA PRO A 41 -5.42 -2.26 -10.67
C PRO A 41 -4.26 -1.56 -11.39
N VAL A 42 -3.62 -0.62 -10.70
CA VAL A 42 -2.41 0.08 -11.16
C VAL A 42 -1.45 0.25 -10.00
N MET A 43 -0.15 0.20 -10.30
CA MET A 43 0.88 0.56 -9.32
C MET A 43 0.99 2.09 -9.19
N PRO A 44 1.45 2.60 -8.04
CA PRO A 44 1.82 4.01 -7.92
C PRO A 44 2.85 4.38 -8.97
N ILE A 45 2.70 5.57 -9.55
CA ILE A 45 3.64 6.13 -10.53
C ILE A 45 4.91 6.65 -9.85
N GLU A 46 4.83 6.99 -8.55
CA GLU A 46 5.92 7.51 -7.74
C GLU A 46 5.88 6.88 -6.33
N ASP A 47 7.06 6.73 -5.72
CA ASP A 47 7.26 6.23 -4.36
C ASP A 47 8.40 7.03 -3.73
N VAL A 48 8.08 7.79 -2.67
CA VAL A 48 9.01 8.72 -2.02
C VAL A 48 8.90 8.61 -0.50
N ALA A 49 10.05 8.61 0.17
CA ALA A 49 10.09 8.72 1.63
C ALA A 49 9.73 10.15 2.04
N VAL A 50 8.85 10.29 3.04
CA VAL A 50 8.44 11.59 3.59
C VAL A 50 8.53 11.59 5.11
N ASP A 51 9.01 12.71 5.67
CA ASP A 51 8.94 12.97 7.10
C ASP A 51 7.59 13.61 7.42
N LEU A 52 6.77 12.92 8.23
CA LEU A 52 5.50 13.45 8.70
C LEU A 52 5.68 14.08 10.09
N PRO A 53 5.44 15.38 10.27
CA PRO A 53 5.47 16.00 11.59
C PRO A 53 4.27 15.53 12.42
N GLY A 54 4.51 14.66 13.40
CA GLY A 54 3.50 14.12 14.30
C GLY A 54 3.82 12.70 14.78
N ALA A 55 3.12 12.23 15.82
CA ALA A 55 3.24 10.84 16.28
C ALA A 55 2.09 10.00 15.70
N ALA A 56 2.42 8.86 15.07
CA ALA A 56 1.42 7.86 14.72
C ALA A 56 0.93 7.18 16.01
N LEU A 57 -0.35 7.37 16.36
CA LEU A 57 -0.94 6.68 17.51
C LEU A 57 -1.21 5.22 17.15
N LEU A 58 -0.45 4.31 17.75
CA LEU A 58 -0.73 2.88 17.75
C LEU A 58 -1.41 2.53 19.07
N ARG A 59 -2.70 2.19 19.04
CA ARG A 59 -3.36 1.52 20.17
C ARG A 59 -3.37 0.02 19.92
N GLY A 60 -2.84 -0.72 20.90
CA GLY A 60 -2.93 -2.18 20.99
C GLY A 60 -4.23 -2.65 21.61
#